data_AF-A0A3Q3EKK6-F1
#
_entry.id   AF-A0A3Q3EKK6-F1
#
_cell.length_a   1.000
_cell.length_b   1.000
_cell.length_c   1.000
_cell.angle_alpha   90.00
_cell.angle_beta   90.00
_cell.angle_gamma   90.00
#
_symmetry.space_group_name_H-M   'P 1'
#
loop_
_entity.id
_entity.type
_entity.pdbx_description
1 polymer ?
#
loop_
_entity_poly.entity_id
_entity_poly.type
_entity_poly.pdbx_seq_one_letter_code
_entity_poly.pdbx_strand_id
1 'polypeptide(L)'
;MKVHLLLPLLIVVSVLVVGMIKMRKQEHDKENRLDRFQMIKLRVTYDVLVDYQNEKSAKQVQLEKAETEYNTLMVEYTTLKTKEDTAKGNEANCLTDKTSQKSVLDLVEKEFGDVKDNTEKESTGWKTEFETLQKQLAERSKVCNFVKPGSQSSQLCGIEVPLKPQENKAEAPKPEEAKAEAPKAEAPKPEAPKAEAPKPEEAKAEAPKAEAPKPEEAKAEAPKKR
;
A
#
# COMPACT_ATOMS: atom_id res chain seq x y z
N MET A 1 -105.16 -30.62 -54.55
CA MET A 1 -105.07 -29.71 -53.39
C MET A 1 -103.79 -29.87 -52.55
N LYS A 2 -102.68 -30.43 -53.05
CA LYS A 2 -101.47 -30.70 -52.24
C LYS A 2 -100.34 -29.65 -52.41
N VAL A 3 -100.42 -28.79 -53.41
CA VAL A 3 -99.35 -27.84 -53.76
C VAL A 3 -99.39 -26.55 -52.91
N HIS A 4 -100.58 -26.11 -52.47
CA HIS A 4 -100.70 -24.92 -51.61
C HIS A 4 -100.14 -25.08 -50.19
N LEU A 5 -99.93 -26.32 -49.70
CA LEU A 5 -99.34 -26.60 -48.39
C LEU A 5 -97.81 -26.72 -48.42
N LEU A 6 -97.19 -26.97 -49.59
CA LEU A 6 -95.75 -27.17 -49.70
C LEU A 6 -94.95 -25.86 -49.58
N LEU A 7 -95.45 -24.78 -50.21
CA LEU A 7 -94.80 -23.47 -50.17
C LEU A 7 -94.69 -22.88 -48.75
N PRO A 8 -95.75 -22.83 -47.94
CA PRO A 8 -95.64 -22.33 -46.57
C PRO A 8 -94.77 -23.25 -45.70
N LEU A 9 -94.81 -24.56 -45.89
CA LEU A 9 -93.98 -25.51 -45.14
C LEU A 9 -92.48 -25.31 -45.42
N LEU A 10 -92.10 -25.05 -46.67
CA LEU A 10 -90.72 -24.73 -47.05
C LEU A 10 -90.23 -23.41 -46.41
N ILE A 11 -91.10 -22.40 -46.33
CA ILE A 11 -90.78 -21.13 -45.69
C ILE A 11 -90.54 -21.36 -44.18
N VAL A 12 -91.41 -22.11 -43.50
CA VAL A 12 -91.22 -22.43 -42.06
C VAL A 12 -89.91 -23.20 -41.84
N VAL A 13 -89.60 -24.18 -42.69
CA VAL A 13 -88.33 -24.92 -42.61
C VAL A 13 -87.13 -23.99 -42.82
N SER A 14 -87.18 -23.06 -43.78
CA SER A 14 -86.09 -22.12 -44.01
C SER A 14 -85.80 -21.21 -42.81
N VAL A 15 -86.85 -20.72 -42.14
CA VAL A 15 -86.73 -19.87 -40.94
C VAL A 15 -86.14 -20.67 -39.77
N LEU A 16 -86.56 -21.92 -39.59
CA LEU A 16 -85.98 -22.81 -38.57
C LEU A 16 -84.49 -23.07 -38.79
N VAL A 17 -84.08 -23.32 -40.04
CA VAL A 17 -82.66 -23.53 -40.39
C VAL A 17 -81.83 -22.26 -40.12
N VAL A 18 -82.30 -21.08 -40.52
CA VAL A 18 -81.59 -19.82 -40.24
C VAL A 18 -81.49 -19.54 -38.73
N GLY A 19 -82.54 -19.84 -37.96
CA GLY A 19 -82.53 -19.76 -36.50
C GLY A 19 -81.45 -20.65 -35.88
N MET A 20 -81.35 -21.92 -36.33
CA MET A 20 -80.31 -22.83 -35.86
C MET A 20 -78.90 -22.37 -36.26
N ILE A 21 -78.70 -21.84 -37.47
CA ILE A 21 -77.40 -21.32 -37.91
C ILE A 21 -76.96 -20.15 -37.01
N LYS A 22 -77.86 -19.22 -36.67
CA LYS A 22 -77.54 -18.09 -35.80
C LYS A 22 -77.22 -18.52 -34.37
N MET A 23 -77.97 -19.50 -33.83
CA MET A 23 -77.71 -20.08 -32.51
C MET A 23 -76.32 -20.74 -32.47
N ARG A 24 -75.99 -21.57 -33.47
CA ARG A 24 -74.66 -22.20 -33.57
C ARG A 24 -73.54 -21.19 -33.78
N LYS A 25 -73.77 -20.13 -34.57
CA LYS A 25 -72.78 -19.05 -34.74
C LYS A 25 -72.52 -18.33 -33.41
N GLN A 26 -73.57 -18.08 -32.63
CA GLN A 26 -73.42 -17.45 -31.32
C GLN A 26 -72.67 -18.36 -30.33
N GLU A 27 -72.89 -19.68 -30.37
CA GLU A 27 -72.13 -20.65 -29.58
C GLU A 27 -70.66 -20.70 -30.00
N HIS A 28 -70.38 -20.81 -31.30
CA HIS A 28 -69.02 -20.79 -31.83
C HIS A 28 -68.30 -19.47 -31.51
N ASP A 29 -68.98 -18.33 -31.54
CA ASP A 29 -68.39 -17.04 -31.15
C ASP A 29 -68.08 -16.99 -29.64
N LYS A 30 -68.89 -17.64 -28.80
CA LYS A 30 -68.61 -17.78 -27.36
C LYS A 30 -67.40 -18.70 -27.13
N GLU A 31 -67.36 -19.86 -27.78
CA GLU A 31 -66.24 -20.79 -27.70
C GLU A 31 -64.94 -20.16 -28.19
N ASN A 32 -64.94 -19.47 -29.34
CA ASN A 32 -63.79 -18.72 -29.84
C ASN A 32 -63.31 -17.63 -28.86
N ARG A 33 -64.23 -16.99 -28.13
CA ARG A 33 -63.83 -16.02 -27.09
C ARG A 33 -63.16 -16.75 -25.93
N LEU A 34 -63.74 -17.83 -25.43
CA LEU A 34 -63.17 -18.62 -24.34
C LEU A 34 -61.79 -19.18 -24.71
N ASP A 35 -61.64 -19.71 -25.92
CA ASP A 35 -60.37 -20.23 -26.41
C ASP A 35 -59.29 -19.13 -26.49
N ARG A 36 -59.64 -17.94 -27.03
CA ARG A 36 -58.72 -16.79 -27.00
C ARG A 36 -58.33 -16.37 -25.59
N PHE A 37 -59.27 -16.39 -24.64
CA PHE A 37 -58.95 -16.07 -23.25
C PHE A 37 -58.01 -17.11 -22.62
N GLN A 38 -58.24 -18.39 -22.89
CA GLN A 38 -57.36 -19.48 -22.44
C GLN A 38 -55.96 -19.34 -23.05
N MET A 39 -55.87 -19.07 -24.35
CA MET A 39 -54.61 -18.79 -25.05
C MET A 39 -53.86 -17.60 -24.47
N ILE A 40 -54.53 -16.47 -24.23
CA ILE A 40 -53.92 -15.29 -23.61
C ILE A 40 -53.44 -15.62 -22.20
N LYS A 41 -54.26 -16.30 -21.41
CA LYS A 41 -53.89 -16.70 -20.04
C LYS A 41 -52.65 -17.59 -20.07
N LEU A 42 -52.60 -18.57 -20.97
CA LEU A 42 -51.46 -19.47 -21.13
C LEU A 42 -50.20 -18.71 -21.54
N ARG A 43 -50.31 -17.77 -22.49
CA ARG A 43 -49.19 -16.91 -22.90
C ARG A 43 -48.69 -16.06 -21.75
N VAL A 44 -49.57 -15.33 -21.05
CA VAL A 44 -49.18 -14.50 -19.91
C VAL A 44 -48.54 -15.35 -18.81
N THR A 45 -49.07 -16.55 -18.56
CA THR A 45 -48.48 -17.46 -17.57
C THR A 45 -47.07 -17.91 -17.99
N TYR A 46 -46.87 -18.21 -19.28
CA TYR A 46 -45.57 -18.59 -19.81
C TYR A 46 -44.58 -17.43 -19.78
N ASP A 47 -44.99 -16.22 -20.21
CA ASP A 47 -44.14 -15.03 -20.21
C ASP A 47 -43.67 -14.70 -18.80
N VAL A 48 -44.59 -14.71 -17.82
CA VAL A 48 -44.25 -14.50 -16.40
C VAL A 48 -43.29 -15.58 -15.88
N LEU A 49 -43.50 -16.85 -16.27
CA LEU A 49 -42.61 -17.94 -15.88
C LEU A 49 -41.20 -17.78 -16.47
N VAL A 50 -41.10 -17.34 -17.72
CA VAL A 50 -39.85 -17.04 -18.39
C VAL A 50 -39.14 -15.87 -17.71
N ASP A 51 -39.85 -14.81 -17.35
CA ASP A 51 -39.29 -13.68 -16.62
C ASP A 51 -38.72 -14.12 -15.26
N TYR A 52 -39.45 -14.96 -14.51
CA TYR A 52 -38.91 -15.54 -13.26
C TYR A 52 -37.65 -16.39 -13.49
N GLN A 53 -37.60 -17.17 -14.57
CA GLN A 53 -36.40 -17.95 -14.90
C GLN A 53 -35.23 -17.04 -15.28
N ASN A 54 -35.49 -15.98 -16.05
CA ASN A 54 -34.49 -14.99 -16.42
C ASN A 54 -33.95 -14.28 -15.18
N GLU A 55 -34.81 -13.81 -14.28
CA GLU A 55 -34.40 -13.19 -13.01
C GLU A 55 -33.59 -14.15 -12.16
N LYS A 56 -34.02 -15.42 -12.05
CA LYS A 56 -33.27 -16.45 -11.32
C LYS A 56 -31.86 -16.63 -11.91
N SER A 57 -31.74 -16.76 -13.22
CA SER A 57 -30.44 -16.92 -13.88
C SER A 57 -29.56 -15.68 -13.73
N ALA A 58 -30.11 -14.48 -13.87
CA ALA A 58 -29.40 -13.23 -13.66
C ALA A 58 -28.87 -13.11 -12.22
N LYS A 59 -29.67 -13.50 -11.23
CA LYS A 59 -29.25 -13.55 -9.82
C LYS A 59 -28.18 -14.60 -9.58
N GLN A 60 -28.26 -15.75 -10.25
CA GLN A 60 -27.26 -16.80 -10.13
C GLN A 60 -25.90 -16.34 -10.69
N VAL A 61 -25.90 -15.62 -11.83
CA VAL A 61 -24.68 -15.01 -12.38
C VAL A 61 -24.09 -13.96 -11.42
N GLN A 62 -24.94 -13.15 -10.77
CA GLN A 62 -24.45 -12.18 -9.77
C GLN A 62 -23.85 -12.88 -8.53
N LEU A 63 -24.44 -13.99 -8.08
CA LEU A 63 -23.92 -14.78 -6.98
C LEU A 63 -22.56 -15.40 -7.33
N GLU A 64 -22.45 -16.00 -8.51
CA GLU A 64 -21.19 -16.58 -8.98
C GLU A 64 -20.11 -15.49 -9.11
N LYS A 65 -20.45 -14.32 -9.65
CA LYS A 65 -19.53 -13.17 -9.68
C LYS A 65 -19.09 -12.75 -8.27
N ALA A 66 -20.03 -12.58 -7.35
CA ALA A 66 -19.71 -12.21 -5.96
C ALA A 66 -18.86 -13.28 -5.26
N GLU A 67 -19.11 -14.56 -5.53
CA GLU A 67 -18.32 -15.68 -5.01
C GLU A 67 -16.90 -15.67 -5.57
N THR A 68 -16.73 -15.38 -6.87
CA THR A 68 -15.39 -15.23 -7.47
C THR A 68 -14.63 -14.06 -6.87
N GLU A 69 -15.27 -12.89 -6.70
CA GLU A 69 -14.68 -11.72 -6.06
C GLU A 69 -14.30 -12.01 -4.61
N TYR A 70 -15.15 -12.72 -3.87
CA TYR A 70 -14.87 -13.16 -2.50
C TYR A 70 -13.66 -14.10 -2.44
N ASN A 71 -13.59 -15.09 -3.33
CA ASN A 71 -12.47 -16.03 -3.39
C ASN A 71 -11.16 -15.32 -3.75
N THR A 72 -11.19 -14.35 -4.68
CA THR A 72 -10.04 -13.49 -4.98
C THR A 72 -9.60 -12.71 -3.74
N LEU A 73 -10.54 -12.06 -3.03
CA LEU A 73 -10.24 -11.31 -1.82
C LEU A 73 -9.63 -12.20 -0.73
N MET A 74 -10.11 -13.43 -0.59
CA MET A 74 -9.58 -14.42 0.36
C MET A 74 -8.14 -14.82 0.03
N VAL A 75 -7.81 -14.97 -1.26
CA VAL A 75 -6.42 -15.23 -1.70
C VAL A 75 -5.53 -14.01 -1.42
N GLU A 76 -6.01 -12.80 -1.66
CA GLU A 76 -5.27 -11.59 -1.33
C GLU A 76 -5.05 -11.45 0.18
N TYR A 77 -6.08 -11.70 0.98
CA TYR A 77 -5.99 -11.69 2.44
C TYR A 77 -4.97 -12.70 2.98
N THR A 78 -5.00 -13.94 2.49
CA THR A 78 -4.02 -14.97 2.90
C THR A 78 -2.59 -14.60 2.47
N THR A 79 -2.43 -13.98 1.30
CA THR A 79 -1.13 -13.46 0.83
C THR A 79 -0.63 -12.31 1.70
N LEU A 80 -1.51 -11.38 2.11
CA LEU A 80 -1.15 -10.31 3.03
C LEU A 80 -0.82 -10.84 4.42
N LYS A 81 -1.55 -11.85 4.89
CA LYS A 81 -1.29 -12.49 6.18
C LYS A 81 0.08 -13.16 6.23
N THR A 82 0.44 -13.91 5.20
CA THR A 82 1.77 -14.53 5.12
C THR A 82 2.90 -13.50 5.03
N LYS A 83 2.68 -12.38 4.31
CA LYS A 83 3.62 -11.25 4.29
C LYS A 83 3.76 -10.59 5.67
N GLU A 84 2.66 -10.40 6.39
CA GLU A 84 2.66 -9.87 7.76
C GLU A 84 3.47 -10.77 8.70
N ASP A 85 3.24 -12.08 8.66
CA ASP A 85 3.96 -13.04 9.51
C ASP A 85 5.46 -13.10 9.17
N THR A 86 5.79 -13.02 7.87
CA THR A 86 7.19 -12.92 7.41
C THR A 86 7.85 -11.62 7.89
N ALA A 87 7.14 -10.50 7.81
CA ALA A 87 7.63 -9.20 8.28
C ALA A 87 7.88 -9.22 9.79
N LYS A 88 6.97 -9.81 10.58
CA LYS A 88 7.16 -10.00 12.02
C LYS A 88 8.37 -10.86 12.35
N GLY A 89 8.60 -11.93 11.60
CA GLY A 89 9.79 -12.77 11.74
C GLY A 89 11.08 -11.98 11.45
N ASN A 90 11.09 -11.19 10.38
CA ASN A 90 12.22 -10.34 10.02
C ASN A 90 12.48 -9.24 11.06
N GLU A 91 11.42 -8.65 11.62
CA GLU A 91 11.52 -7.66 12.69
C GLU A 91 12.15 -8.26 13.95
N ALA A 92 11.72 -9.46 14.35
CA ALA A 92 12.31 -10.18 15.49
C ALA A 92 13.81 -10.50 15.27
N ASN A 93 14.19 -10.90 14.05
CA ASN A 93 15.59 -11.12 13.70
C ASN A 93 16.40 -9.81 13.77
N CYS A 94 15.88 -8.73 13.21
CA CYS A 94 16.53 -7.41 13.24
C CYS A 94 16.75 -6.90 14.68
N LEU A 95 15.78 -7.11 15.57
CA LEU A 95 15.92 -6.78 17.00
C LEU A 95 17.01 -7.61 17.69
N THR A 96 17.11 -8.89 17.34
CA THR A 96 18.15 -9.79 17.87
C THR A 96 19.54 -9.34 17.39
N ASP A 97 19.68 -9.08 16.09
CA ASP A 97 20.93 -8.60 15.49
C ASP A 97 21.36 -7.25 16.08
N LYS A 98 20.42 -6.33 16.28
CA LYS A 98 20.67 -5.03 16.94
C LYS A 98 21.25 -5.22 18.34
N THR A 99 20.76 -6.22 19.08
CA THR A 99 21.25 -6.51 20.44
C THR A 99 22.67 -7.09 20.39
N SER A 100 22.93 -8.00 19.45
CA SER A 100 24.28 -8.54 19.22
C SER A 100 25.26 -7.45 18.82
N GLN A 101 24.91 -6.60 17.85
CA GLN A 101 25.77 -5.49 17.44
C GLN A 101 26.02 -4.49 18.56
N LYS A 102 25.04 -4.23 19.42
CA LYS A 102 25.24 -3.39 20.60
C LYS A 102 26.31 -3.96 21.54
N SER A 103 26.28 -5.27 21.78
CA SER A 103 27.33 -5.91 22.59
C SER A 103 28.71 -5.85 21.95
N VAL A 104 28.80 -5.93 20.61
CA VAL A 104 30.06 -5.76 19.87
C VAL A 104 30.55 -4.32 19.96
N LEU A 105 29.66 -3.33 19.83
CA LEU A 105 29.99 -1.91 20.01
C LEU A 105 30.54 -1.63 21.40
N ASP A 106 29.88 -2.12 22.45
CA ASP A 106 30.33 -1.94 23.83
C ASP A 106 31.74 -2.55 24.06
N LEU A 107 32.02 -3.69 23.42
CA LEU A 107 33.33 -4.34 23.48
C LEU A 107 34.41 -3.55 22.73
N VAL A 108 34.10 -3.07 21.52
CA VAL A 108 35.02 -2.25 20.71
C VAL A 108 35.31 -0.92 21.40
N GLU A 109 34.32 -0.28 22.02
CA GLU A 109 34.52 0.98 22.74
C GLU A 109 35.41 0.80 23.97
N LYS A 110 35.29 -0.36 24.66
CA LYS A 110 36.21 -0.74 25.73
C LYS A 110 37.64 -0.96 25.23
N GLU A 111 37.83 -1.75 24.17
CA GLU A 111 39.17 -1.96 23.61
C GLU A 111 39.80 -0.65 23.11
N PHE A 112 38.98 0.24 22.53
CA PHE A 112 39.44 1.56 22.11
C PHE A 112 39.89 2.41 23.30
N GLY A 113 39.19 2.35 24.42
CA GLY A 113 39.61 2.99 25.68
C GLY A 113 40.94 2.45 26.19
N ASP A 114 41.09 1.13 26.27
CA ASP A 114 42.33 0.48 26.72
C ASP A 114 43.53 0.83 25.81
N VAL A 115 43.33 0.84 24.48
CA VAL A 115 44.37 1.24 23.51
C VAL A 115 44.72 2.71 23.66
N LYS A 116 43.73 3.59 23.88
CA LYS A 116 43.96 5.01 24.08
C LYS A 116 44.78 5.25 25.35
N ASP A 117 44.41 4.62 26.47
CA ASP A 117 45.14 4.71 27.72
C ASP A 117 46.58 4.19 27.58
N ASN A 118 46.77 3.08 26.86
CA ASN A 118 48.12 2.55 26.59
C ASN A 118 48.94 3.51 25.73
N THR A 119 48.33 4.13 24.72
CA THR A 119 48.98 5.13 23.86
C THR A 119 49.38 6.38 24.64
N GLU A 120 48.53 6.85 25.58
CA GLU A 120 48.87 7.97 26.45
C GLU A 120 50.00 7.61 27.43
N LYS A 121 50.00 6.39 27.98
CA LYS A 121 51.09 5.88 28.82
C LYS A 121 52.41 5.79 28.06
N GLU A 122 52.40 5.22 26.86
CA GLU A 122 53.60 5.17 26.02
C GLU A 122 54.06 6.59 25.66
N SER A 123 53.17 7.47 25.23
CA SER A 123 53.49 8.87 24.90
C SER A 123 54.16 9.62 26.05
N THR A 124 53.67 9.42 27.28
CA THR A 124 54.29 10.00 28.48
C THR A 124 55.64 9.36 28.78
N GLY A 125 55.77 8.03 28.64
CA GLY A 125 57.04 7.32 28.71
C GLY A 125 58.09 7.86 27.73
N TRP A 126 57.76 7.91 26.44
CA TRP A 126 58.62 8.46 25.39
C TRP A 126 59.03 9.91 25.66
N LYS A 127 58.14 10.76 26.21
CA LYS A 127 58.49 12.12 26.63
C LYS A 127 59.52 12.13 27.76
N THR A 128 59.35 11.28 28.77
CA THR A 128 60.32 11.19 29.87
C THR A 128 61.67 10.63 29.41
N GLU A 129 61.68 9.66 28.50
CA GLU A 129 62.91 9.17 27.86
C GLU A 129 63.57 10.26 27.02
N PHE A 130 62.79 11.04 26.28
CA PHE A 130 63.32 12.17 25.53
C PHE A 130 63.96 13.22 26.44
N GLU A 131 63.30 13.62 27.54
CA GLU A 131 63.86 14.57 28.50
C GLU A 131 65.12 14.04 29.20
N THR A 132 65.14 12.75 29.54
CA THR A 132 66.32 12.13 30.15
C THR A 132 67.49 12.02 29.17
N LEU A 133 67.25 11.65 27.92
CA LEU A 133 68.25 11.68 26.84
C LEU A 133 68.76 13.09 26.57
N GLN A 134 67.87 14.09 26.56
CA GLN A 134 68.26 15.50 26.41
C GLN A 134 69.15 15.95 27.58
N LYS A 135 68.83 15.53 28.81
CA LYS A 135 69.64 15.83 30.00
C LYS A 135 71.01 15.13 29.97
N GLN A 136 71.09 13.90 29.48
CA GLN A 136 72.36 13.21 29.23
C GLN A 136 73.19 13.88 28.13
N LEU A 137 72.55 14.50 27.15
CA LEU A 137 73.22 15.31 26.13
C LEU A 137 73.75 16.64 26.71
N ALA A 138 73.01 17.26 27.64
CA ALA A 138 73.41 18.48 28.33
C ALA A 138 74.52 18.22 29.39
N GLU A 139 74.48 17.07 30.08
CA GLU A 139 75.60 16.55 30.86
C GLU A 139 76.68 16.00 29.93
N ARG A 140 77.50 16.92 29.40
CA ARG A 140 78.70 16.66 28.59
C ARG A 140 79.32 15.28 28.88
N SER A 141 79.35 14.41 27.85
CA SER A 141 79.71 12.99 28.02
C SER A 141 81.04 12.83 28.77
N LYS A 142 81.13 11.84 29.66
CA LYS A 142 82.38 11.57 30.42
C LYS A 142 83.58 11.30 29.49
N VAL A 143 83.33 10.90 28.25
CA VAL A 143 84.34 10.72 27.20
C VAL A 143 84.93 12.05 26.75
N CYS A 144 84.16 13.14 26.76
CA CYS A 144 84.62 14.50 26.46
C CYS A 144 85.62 15.08 27.47
N ASN A 145 85.86 14.41 28.61
CA ASN A 145 86.92 14.76 29.56
C ASN A 145 88.29 14.17 29.17
N PHE A 146 88.32 13.19 28.26
CA PHE A 146 89.55 12.57 27.76
C PHE A 146 89.97 13.10 26.38
N VAL A 147 89.16 13.98 25.77
CA VAL A 147 89.46 14.60 24.48
C VAL A 147 90.37 15.80 24.69
N LYS A 148 91.52 15.78 24.02
CA LYS A 148 92.56 16.81 24.10
C LYS A 148 92.08 18.09 23.40
N PRO A 149 92.16 19.27 24.06
CA PRO A 149 91.66 20.52 23.48
C PRO A 149 92.41 20.86 22.18
N GLY A 150 91.66 21.01 21.07
CA GLY A 150 92.18 21.41 19.75
C GLY A 150 92.14 20.33 18.65
N SER A 151 91.67 19.11 18.93
CA SER A 151 91.41 18.10 17.88
C SER A 151 90.04 18.29 17.23
N GLN A 152 89.83 17.79 16.00
CA GLN A 152 88.50 17.78 15.33
C GLN A 152 87.39 17.13 16.18
N SER A 153 87.75 16.18 17.04
CA SER A 153 86.84 15.55 18.00
C SER A 153 86.40 16.45 19.16
N SER A 154 87.05 17.61 19.37
CA SER A 154 86.69 18.59 20.40
C SER A 154 85.44 19.40 20.04
N GLN A 155 85.16 19.58 18.74
CA GLN A 155 83.97 20.32 18.26
C GLN A 155 82.67 19.56 18.55
N LEU A 156 82.71 18.24 18.65
CA LEU A 156 81.55 17.38 18.94
C LEU A 156 81.17 17.37 20.43
N CYS A 157 82.03 17.90 21.31
CA CYS A 157 81.89 17.87 22.77
C CYS A 157 81.49 19.22 23.39
N GLY A 158 81.13 20.21 22.57
CA GLY A 158 80.62 21.52 23.04
C GLY A 158 81.62 22.33 23.88
N ILE A 159 82.92 22.06 23.77
CA ILE A 159 83.98 22.83 24.45
C ILE A 159 84.26 24.08 23.61
N GLU A 160 83.33 25.04 23.63
CA GLU A 160 83.57 26.31 22.94
C GLU A 160 83.71 27.48 23.91
N VAL A 161 84.94 28.00 23.85
CA VAL A 161 85.37 29.38 24.13
C VAL A 161 84.37 30.37 23.49
N PRO A 162 84.04 31.50 24.15
CA PRO A 162 82.83 32.25 23.86
C PRO A 162 82.97 33.14 22.62
N LEU A 163 82.15 32.90 21.60
CA LEU A 163 81.64 33.93 20.71
C LEU A 163 80.14 33.69 20.45
N LYS A 164 79.37 34.75 20.72
CA LYS A 164 77.91 34.87 20.71
C LYS A 164 77.38 35.09 19.27
N PRO A 165 76.07 35.12 19.02
CA PRO A 165 75.05 34.06 19.09
C PRO A 165 74.51 33.71 17.69
N GLN A 166 74.15 32.45 17.42
CA GLN A 166 73.26 32.15 16.28
C GLN A 166 72.05 31.37 16.77
N GLU A 167 70.90 31.98 16.51
CA GLU A 167 69.55 31.60 16.91
C GLU A 167 69.21 30.13 16.66
N ASN A 168 68.68 29.53 17.72
CA ASN A 168 67.53 28.64 17.73
C ASN A 168 66.86 28.40 16.36
N LYS A 169 66.96 27.16 15.88
CA LYS A 169 65.82 26.49 15.26
C LYS A 169 65.92 24.98 15.45
N ALA A 170 65.61 24.54 16.67
CA ALA A 170 65.06 23.21 16.86
C ALA A 170 63.68 23.24 16.19
N GLU A 171 63.59 22.68 14.99
CA GLU A 171 62.34 22.44 14.30
C GLU A 171 61.62 21.34 15.07
N ALA A 172 60.72 21.74 15.97
CA ALA A 172 59.75 20.83 16.56
C ALA A 172 58.96 20.18 15.41
N PRO A 173 58.73 18.85 15.42
CA PRO A 173 57.75 18.28 14.50
C PRO A 173 56.41 18.92 14.85
N LYS A 174 55.96 19.79 13.95
CA LYS A 174 54.62 20.35 13.96
C LYS A 174 53.67 19.14 13.99
N PRO A 175 52.77 19.00 14.96
CA PRO A 175 51.67 18.07 14.78
C PRO A 175 50.92 18.57 13.56
N GLU A 176 50.98 17.82 12.46
CA GLU A 176 49.97 17.93 11.42
C GLU A 176 48.65 17.62 12.12
N GLU A 177 47.94 18.67 12.51
CA GLU A 177 46.49 18.63 12.60
C GLU A 177 46.02 18.14 11.24
N ALA A 178 45.84 16.83 11.12
CA ALA A 178 44.95 16.23 10.16
C ALA A 178 43.59 16.89 10.41
N LYS A 179 43.36 17.99 9.69
CA LYS A 179 42.08 18.62 9.53
C LYS A 179 41.21 17.56 8.87
N ALA A 180 40.53 16.78 9.70
CA ALA A 180 39.43 15.96 9.29
C ALA A 180 38.42 16.93 8.64
N GLU A 181 38.48 17.05 7.31
CA GLU A 181 37.31 17.47 6.56
C GLU A 181 36.27 16.38 6.80
N ALA A 182 35.44 16.63 7.80
CA ALA A 182 34.18 15.94 7.96
C ALA A 182 33.49 15.97 6.58
N PRO A 183 33.04 14.82 6.05
CA PRO A 183 32.22 14.82 4.86
C PRO A 183 31.03 15.72 5.16
N LYS A 184 30.94 16.81 4.40
CA LYS A 184 29.81 17.72 4.44
C LYS A 184 28.60 16.86 4.07
N ALA A 185 27.84 16.46 5.08
CA ALA A 185 26.57 15.80 4.88
C ALA A 185 25.68 16.80 4.14
N GLU A 186 25.57 16.63 2.82
CA GLU A 186 24.45 17.16 2.06
C GLU A 186 23.21 16.48 2.64
N ALA A 187 22.56 17.15 3.57
CA ALA A 187 21.20 16.81 3.93
C ALA A 187 20.37 16.87 2.65
N PRO A 188 19.75 15.77 2.21
CA PRO A 188 18.83 15.82 1.10
C PRO A 188 17.73 16.81 1.47
N LYS A 189 17.64 17.88 0.70
CA LYS A 189 16.54 18.83 0.77
C LYS A 189 15.26 18.00 0.60
N PRO A 190 14.33 18.00 1.57
CA PRO A 190 13.07 17.28 1.38
C PRO A 190 12.32 17.99 0.25
N GLU A 191 12.28 17.36 -0.92
CA GLU A 191 11.27 17.68 -1.93
C GLU A 191 9.92 17.30 -1.32
N ALA A 192 9.23 18.32 -0.79
CA ALA A 192 7.83 18.19 -0.45
C ALA A 192 7.10 17.76 -1.75
N PRO A 193 6.34 16.66 -1.74
CA PRO A 193 5.51 16.30 -2.86
C PRO A 193 4.55 17.47 -3.10
N LYS A 194 4.67 18.04 -4.30
CA LYS A 194 3.72 19.02 -4.81
C LYS A 194 2.37 18.32 -4.84
N ALA A 195 1.51 18.64 -3.88
CA ALA A 195 0.14 18.17 -3.87
C ALA A 195 -0.55 18.73 -5.11
N GLU A 196 -0.68 17.91 -6.16
CA GLU A 196 -1.66 18.16 -7.21
C GLU A 196 -3.03 18.02 -6.54
N ALA A 197 -3.62 19.17 -6.20
CA ALA A 197 -5.02 19.25 -5.86
C ALA A 197 -5.81 18.70 -7.07
N PRO A 198 -6.66 17.67 -6.90
CA PRO A 198 -7.55 17.25 -7.95
C PRO A 198 -8.48 18.42 -8.26
N LYS A 199 -8.44 18.84 -9.52
CA LYS A 199 -9.39 19.78 -10.11
C LYS A 199 -10.80 19.23 -9.86
N PRO A 200 -11.72 19.97 -9.22
CA PRO A 200 -13.08 19.48 -9.04
C PRO A 200 -13.74 19.40 -10.43
N GLU A 201 -13.98 18.18 -10.91
CA GLU A 201 -14.94 17.96 -11.99
C GLU A 201 -16.32 18.37 -11.46
N GLU A 202 -16.93 19.32 -12.16
CA GLU A 202 -18.31 19.72 -11.96
C GLU A 202 -19.21 18.48 -12.06
N ALA A 203 -19.66 18.00 -10.90
CA ALA A 203 -20.79 17.10 -10.81
C ALA A 203 -22.00 17.85 -11.38
N LYS A 204 -22.30 17.57 -12.65
CA LYS A 204 -23.52 17.97 -13.33
C LYS A 204 -24.69 17.35 -12.57
N ALA A 205 -25.30 18.14 -11.70
CA ALA A 205 -26.51 17.76 -10.99
C ALA A 205 -27.65 17.59 -12.00
N GLU A 206 -27.92 16.35 -12.41
CA GLU A 206 -29.22 16.02 -12.98
C GLU A 206 -30.26 16.06 -11.86
N ALA A 207 -31.15 17.03 -11.97
CA ALA A 207 -32.28 17.20 -11.07
C ALA A 207 -33.14 15.92 -11.06
N PRO A 208 -33.53 15.39 -9.87
CA PRO A 208 -34.51 14.33 -9.80
C PRO A 208 -35.85 14.87 -10.30
N LYS A 209 -36.33 14.31 -11.40
CA LYS A 209 -37.68 14.55 -11.91
C LYS A 209 -38.66 14.00 -10.88
N ALA A 210 -39.25 14.89 -10.09
CA ALA A 210 -40.30 14.55 -9.14
C ALA A 210 -41.55 14.12 -9.94
N GLU A 211 -41.79 12.81 -10.04
CA GLU A 211 -43.11 12.29 -10.39
C GLU A 211 -44.00 12.37 -9.15
N ALA A 212 -45.01 13.25 -9.25
CA ALA A 212 -46.04 13.40 -8.25
C ALA A 212 -46.85 12.09 -8.12
N PRO A 213 -47.13 11.62 -6.88
CA PRO A 213 -48.02 10.49 -6.68
C PRO A 213 -49.44 10.89 -7.07
N LYS A 214 -49.99 10.17 -8.04
CA LYS A 214 -51.40 10.24 -8.43
C LYS A 214 -52.22 9.67 -7.27
N PRO A 215 -53.19 10.41 -6.68
CA PRO A 215 -54.02 9.86 -5.62
C PRO A 215 -55.01 8.84 -6.22
N GLU A 216 -54.89 7.57 -5.84
CA GLU A 216 -55.94 6.59 -6.06
C GLU A 216 -57.10 6.88 -5.10
N GLU A 217 -58.28 7.08 -5.69
CA GLU A 217 -59.55 7.21 -5.00
C GLU A 217 -59.81 5.96 -4.14
N ALA A 218 -59.90 6.17 -2.83
CA ALA A 218 -60.43 5.22 -1.89
C ALA A 218 -61.89 4.91 -2.26
N LYS A 219 -62.11 3.79 -2.95
CA LYS A 219 -63.44 3.24 -3.19
C LYS A 219 -63.91 2.59 -1.89
N ALA A 220 -64.75 3.30 -1.16
CA ALA A 220 -65.44 2.80 0.02
C ALA A 220 -66.31 1.57 -0.35
N GLU A 221 -65.92 0.39 0.14
CA GLU A 221 -66.81 -0.78 0.19
C GLU A 221 -67.57 -0.78 1.52
N ALA A 222 -68.89 -0.66 1.42
CA ALA A 222 -69.81 -0.80 2.54
C ALA A 222 -69.82 -2.25 3.08
N PRO A 223 -69.94 -2.47 4.40
CA PRO A 223 -70.01 -3.81 4.95
C PRO A 223 -71.41 -4.38 4.72
N LYS A 224 -71.51 -5.44 3.91
CA LYS A 224 -72.71 -6.29 3.90
C LYS A 224 -72.67 -7.21 5.12
N LYS A 225 -73.61 -6.96 6.04
CA LYS A 225 -74.04 -7.90 7.08
C LYS A 225 -74.41 -9.25 6.46
N ARG A 226 -73.88 -10.32 7.05
CA ARG A 226 -74.58 -11.59 7.22
C ARG A 226 -74.17 -12.21 8.53
#